data_AF-A0A4U8UX28-F1
#
_entry.id   AF-A0A4U8UX28-F1
#
_cell.length_a   1.000
_cell.length_b   1.000
_cell.length_c   1.000
_cell.angle_alpha   90.00
_cell.angle_beta   90.00
_cell.angle_gamma   90.00
#
_symmetry.space_group_name_H-M   'P 1'
#
loop_
_entity.id
_entity.type
_entity.pdbx_description
1 polymer ?
#
loop_
_entity_poly.entity_id
_entity_poly.type
_entity_poly.pdbx_seq_one_letter_code
_entity_poly.pdbx_strand_id
1 'polypeptide(L)'
;MLFGRLAHCARLISQRAAVSGCQGFGAGRPSATAELRLCSTHRADDTSNKKTSEEEKVEREEKTKNRKRYALGGCLITMWFSTHVILLWRRRSEFREMNEKVPPTDWENFVEEYLAAGRVKSIVFQPSFEVADVYLFPTTEDEERTKAQHRFLKTFRAGPEKFTRPPDVRFAFYGSPEQLQKVLSTELRKRKFKAQFNFEVNSFPSSRELAFIIISTLFTLAAVGLKK
;
A
#
# COMPACT_ATOMS: atom_id res chain seq x y z
N MET A 1 -6.51 20.72 16.84
CA MET A 1 -5.41 20.83 17.83
C MET A 1 -4.42 19.65 17.72
N LEU A 2 -3.87 19.36 16.53
CA LEU A 2 -2.96 18.23 16.30
C LEU A 2 -1.61 18.62 15.69
N PHE A 3 -1.46 19.87 15.22
CA PHE A 3 -0.21 20.35 14.61
C PHE A 3 0.85 20.83 15.63
N GLY A 4 0.45 21.13 16.87
CA GLY A 4 1.40 21.59 17.91
C GLY A 4 2.31 20.49 18.49
N ARG A 5 1.94 19.21 18.36
CA ARG A 5 2.69 18.09 18.98
C ARG A 5 3.79 17.51 18.09
N LEU A 6 3.74 17.73 16.78
CA LEU A 6 4.79 17.29 15.84
C LEU A 6 6.02 18.22 15.86
N ALA A 7 5.85 19.50 16.18
CA ALA A 7 6.96 20.45 16.25
C ALA A 7 7.90 20.23 17.45
N HIS A 8 7.41 19.62 18.54
CA HIS A 8 8.23 19.37 19.73
C HIS A 8 9.18 18.16 19.56
N CYS A 9 8.79 17.15 18.79
CA CYS A 9 9.64 15.99 18.53
C CYS A 9 10.80 16.30 17.56
N ALA A 10 10.61 17.21 16.60
CA ALA A 10 11.68 17.62 15.69
C ALA A 10 12.81 18.41 16.39
N ARG A 11 12.48 19.17 17.45
CA ARG A 11 13.47 19.96 18.21
C ARG A 11 14.41 19.10 19.07
N LEU A 12 13.92 17.97 19.58
CA LEU A 12 14.72 17.04 20.40
C LEU A 12 15.73 16.22 19.58
N ILE A 13 15.46 15.99 18.29
CA ILE A 13 16.38 15.26 17.41
C ILE A 13 17.52 16.18 16.93
N SER A 14 17.25 17.48 16.74
CA SER A 14 18.28 18.44 16.32
C SER A 14 19.29 18.80 17.42
N GLN A 15 18.90 18.77 18.71
CA GLN A 15 19.83 19.04 19.81
C GLN A 15 20.82 17.89 20.08
N ARG A 16 20.52 16.65 19.66
CA ARG A 16 21.42 15.51 19.87
C ARG A 16 22.49 15.33 18.78
N ALA A 17 22.31 15.99 17.63
CA ALA A 17 23.26 15.95 16.52
C ALA A 17 24.39 17.01 16.65
N ALA A 18 24.27 17.97 17.57
CA ALA A 18 25.22 19.08 17.71
C ALA A 18 26.37 18.84 18.72
N VAL A 19 26.48 17.66 19.36
CA VAL A 19 27.48 17.40 20.43
C VAL A 19 28.66 16.53 20.00
N SER A 20 28.81 16.17 18.73
CA SER A 20 29.95 15.34 18.30
C SER A 20 30.60 15.86 17.01
N GLY A 21 31.00 17.12 17.00
CA GLY A 21 31.80 17.69 15.91
C GLY A 21 32.61 18.91 16.35
N CYS A 22 33.94 18.74 16.33
CA CYS A 22 35.00 19.75 16.34
C CYS A 22 35.43 20.37 17.69
N GLN A 23 36.65 20.00 18.12
CA GLN A 23 37.82 20.84 18.47
C GLN A 23 38.89 19.86 19.04
N GLY A 24 40.17 19.82 18.66
CA GLY A 24 41.07 20.84 18.13
C GLY A 24 42.19 21.09 19.15
N PHE A 25 43.41 20.61 18.84
CA PHE A 25 44.74 21.07 19.29
C PHE A 25 45.08 21.29 20.77
N GLY A 26 46.22 20.75 21.21
CA GLY A 26 46.90 21.19 22.44
C GLY A 26 48.19 20.41 22.76
N ALA A 27 49.34 21.02 22.47
CA ALA A 27 50.68 20.54 22.78
C ALA A 27 50.99 20.54 24.29
N GLY A 28 51.83 19.61 24.76
CA GLY A 28 52.38 19.62 26.12
C GLY A 28 53.20 18.38 26.50
N ARG A 29 54.51 18.44 26.29
CA ARG A 29 55.56 17.77 27.11
C ARG A 29 56.37 18.91 27.77
N PRO A 30 57.10 18.73 28.89
CA PRO A 30 57.95 17.55 29.20
C PRO A 30 58.11 17.13 30.69
N SER A 31 58.92 16.08 30.89
CA SER A 31 59.73 15.70 32.09
C SER A 31 59.00 15.19 33.36
N ALA A 32 59.47 14.21 34.14
CA ALA A 32 60.68 13.39 34.14
C ALA A 32 60.54 12.17 35.09
N THR A 33 61.45 11.20 34.91
CA THR A 33 62.02 10.21 35.87
C THR A 33 61.25 8.96 36.34
N ALA A 34 61.87 7.80 35.99
CA ALA A 34 62.11 6.56 36.77
C ALA A 34 60.87 5.76 37.26
N GLU A 35 60.75 4.44 37.07
CA GLU A 35 61.70 3.40 37.42
C GLU A 35 61.64 2.14 36.52
N LEU A 36 62.71 1.36 36.66
CA LEU A 36 63.14 0.15 35.95
C LEU A 36 62.54 -1.16 36.50
N ARG A 37 62.56 -2.19 35.62
CA ARG A 37 62.55 -3.66 35.90
C ARG A 37 61.21 -4.24 36.37
N LEU A 38 60.76 -5.43 35.96
CA LEU A 38 61.48 -6.67 35.65
C LEU A 38 60.84 -7.44 34.48
N CYS A 39 61.66 -8.13 33.71
CA CYS A 39 61.29 -9.24 32.84
C CYS A 39 60.57 -10.35 33.62
N SER A 40 59.57 -10.98 33.01
CA SER A 40 59.42 -12.42 33.13
C SER A 40 58.78 -13.00 31.87
N THR A 41 59.62 -13.71 31.15
CA THR A 41 59.28 -14.69 30.14
C THR A 41 58.38 -15.77 30.72
N HIS A 42 57.15 -15.89 30.23
CA HIS A 42 56.49 -17.19 30.14
C HIS A 42 55.83 -17.33 28.78
N ARG A 43 56.62 -17.90 27.86
CA ARG A 43 56.13 -18.64 26.71
C ARG A 43 55.61 -19.96 27.27
N ALA A 44 54.30 -20.11 27.35
CA ALA A 44 53.65 -21.35 27.73
C ALA A 44 52.48 -21.61 26.77
N ASP A 45 52.65 -22.68 26.00
CA ASP A 45 51.63 -23.56 25.44
C ASP A 45 50.59 -23.00 24.45
N ASP A 46 51.00 -23.04 23.17
CA ASP A 46 50.16 -22.99 21.96
C ASP A 46 49.23 -24.22 21.77
N THR A 47 48.85 -24.92 22.83
CA THR A 47 48.10 -26.19 22.72
C THR A 47 46.68 -26.15 23.30
N SER A 48 46.26 -25.06 23.95
CA SER A 48 44.85 -24.85 24.36
C SER A 48 44.06 -23.91 23.45
N ASN A 49 44.73 -23.20 22.53
CA ASN A 49 44.13 -22.10 21.77
C ASN A 49 43.38 -22.53 20.49
N LYS A 50 43.42 -23.83 20.17
CA LYS A 50 42.81 -24.37 18.94
C LYS A 50 41.34 -24.77 19.13
N LYS A 51 40.93 -25.17 20.34
CA LYS A 51 39.52 -25.48 20.66
C LYS A 51 38.64 -24.23 20.77
N THR A 52 39.16 -23.18 21.40
CA THR A 52 38.50 -21.86 21.47
C THR A 52 38.41 -21.16 20.12
N SER A 53 39.41 -21.31 19.25
CA SER A 53 39.38 -20.69 17.91
C SER A 53 38.30 -21.27 17.00
N GLU A 54 37.98 -22.57 17.08
CA GLU A 54 36.92 -23.17 16.26
C GLU A 54 35.54 -22.87 16.83
N GLU A 55 35.36 -22.95 18.15
CA GLU A 55 34.10 -22.59 18.82
C GLU A 55 33.75 -21.10 18.62
N GLU A 56 34.73 -20.20 18.71
CA GLU A 56 34.52 -18.76 18.46
C GLU A 56 34.23 -18.47 16.99
N LYS A 57 34.80 -19.24 16.05
CA LYS A 57 34.46 -19.14 14.62
C LYS A 57 33.02 -19.60 14.36
N VAL A 58 32.59 -20.71 14.97
CA VAL A 58 31.22 -21.22 14.86
C VAL A 58 30.22 -20.21 15.44
N GLU A 59 30.51 -19.61 16.59
CA GLU A 59 29.65 -18.61 17.22
C GLU A 59 29.56 -17.32 16.37
N ARG A 60 30.68 -16.86 15.80
CA ARG A 60 30.70 -15.71 14.88
C ARG A 60 29.92 -16.01 13.59
N GLU A 61 30.03 -17.21 13.06
CA GLU A 61 29.26 -17.64 11.90
C GLU A 61 27.76 -17.71 12.20
N GLU A 62 27.37 -18.23 13.37
CA GLU A 62 25.97 -18.33 13.78
C GLU A 62 25.36 -16.94 14.01
N LYS A 63 26.08 -16.03 14.71
CA LYS A 63 25.67 -14.62 14.85
C LYS A 63 25.51 -13.94 13.49
N THR A 64 26.39 -14.22 12.54
CA THR A 64 26.32 -13.68 11.17
C THR A 64 25.13 -14.26 10.40
N LYS A 65 24.87 -15.57 10.51
CA LYS A 65 23.70 -16.25 9.93
C LYS A 65 22.40 -15.68 10.51
N ASN A 66 22.33 -15.47 11.82
CA ASN A 66 21.17 -14.88 12.50
C ASN A 66 20.95 -13.43 12.07
N ARG A 67 22.00 -12.59 12.00
CA ARG A 67 21.89 -11.23 11.46
C ARG A 67 21.38 -11.21 10.02
N LYS A 68 21.86 -12.12 9.17
CA LYS A 68 21.36 -12.28 7.78
C LYS A 68 19.89 -12.70 7.75
N ARG A 69 19.45 -13.58 8.65
CA ARG A 69 18.03 -13.98 8.78
C ARG A 69 17.15 -12.80 9.22
N TYR A 70 17.56 -12.02 10.22
CA TYR A 70 16.82 -10.83 10.66
C TYR A 70 16.76 -9.75 9.57
N ALA A 71 17.87 -9.50 8.87
CA ALA A 71 17.90 -8.55 7.75
C ALA A 71 16.96 -8.98 6.61
N LEU A 72 16.95 -10.27 6.27
CA LEU A 72 16.06 -10.81 5.24
C LEU A 72 14.59 -10.77 5.67
N GLY A 73 14.29 -11.14 6.92
CA GLY A 73 12.93 -11.06 7.48
C GLY A 73 12.40 -9.62 7.50
N GLY A 74 13.24 -8.66 7.90
CA GLY A 74 12.93 -7.23 7.81
C GLY A 74 12.63 -6.80 6.37
N CYS A 75 13.48 -7.21 5.41
CA CYS A 75 13.27 -6.91 3.99
C CYS A 75 11.93 -7.45 3.47
N LEU A 76 11.58 -8.70 3.79
CA LEU A 76 10.32 -9.31 3.37
C LEU A 76 9.09 -8.60 3.96
N ILE A 77 9.15 -8.25 5.25
CA ILE A 77 8.07 -7.49 5.90
C ILE A 77 7.92 -6.11 5.26
N THR A 78 9.04 -5.40 4.99
CA THR A 78 8.97 -4.09 4.31
C THR A 78 8.40 -4.19 2.90
N MET A 79 8.75 -5.24 2.15
CA MET A 79 8.21 -5.50 0.82
C MET A 79 6.71 -5.82 0.87
N TRP A 80 6.28 -6.59 1.87
CA TRP A 80 4.87 -6.89 2.11
C TRP A 80 4.08 -5.60 2.40
N PHE A 81 4.53 -4.78 3.37
CA PHE A 81 3.90 -3.50 3.68
C PHE A 81 3.88 -2.55 2.48
N SER A 82 5.01 -2.41 1.77
CA SER A 82 5.08 -1.53 0.60
C SER A 82 4.07 -1.93 -0.47
N THR A 83 3.87 -3.24 -0.68
CA THR A 83 2.90 -3.74 -1.65
C THR A 83 1.47 -3.35 -1.28
N HIS A 84 1.10 -3.45 0.00
CA HIS A 84 -0.24 -3.05 0.48
C HIS A 84 -0.45 -1.54 0.39
N VAL A 85 0.58 -0.76 0.72
CA VAL A 85 0.57 0.70 0.58
C VAL A 85 0.41 1.10 -0.89
N ILE A 86 1.10 0.44 -1.81
CA ILE A 86 1.01 0.69 -3.25
C ILE A 86 -0.41 0.41 -3.77
N LEU A 87 -1.06 -0.67 -3.33
CA LEU A 87 -2.45 -0.97 -3.73
C LEU A 87 -3.43 0.12 -3.27
N LEU A 88 -3.32 0.55 -2.02
CA LEU A 88 -4.15 1.63 -1.48
C LEU A 88 -3.87 2.96 -2.20
N TRP A 89 -2.59 3.26 -2.43
CA TRP A 89 -2.18 4.48 -3.11
C TRP A 89 -2.69 4.53 -4.54
N ARG A 90 -2.54 3.43 -5.29
CA ARG A 90 -3.08 3.27 -6.64
C ARG A 90 -4.58 3.54 -6.65
N ARG A 91 -5.35 2.89 -5.79
CA ARG A 91 -6.81 3.07 -5.73
C ARG A 91 -7.22 4.52 -5.42
N ARG A 92 -6.49 5.18 -4.52
CA ARG A 92 -6.74 6.60 -4.21
C ARG A 92 -6.33 7.53 -5.35
N SER A 93 -5.27 7.20 -6.09
CA SER A 93 -4.87 7.97 -7.28
C SER A 93 -5.88 7.84 -8.40
N GLU A 94 -6.39 6.62 -8.66
CA GLU A 94 -7.45 6.35 -9.65
C GLU A 94 -8.72 7.14 -9.27
N PHE A 95 -9.10 7.16 -7.99
CA PHE A 95 -10.24 7.97 -7.54
C PHE A 95 -10.05 9.48 -7.78
N ARG A 96 -8.85 10.02 -7.52
CA ARG A 96 -8.53 11.43 -7.77
C ARG A 96 -8.60 11.77 -9.25
N GLU A 97 -7.94 10.97 -10.09
CA GLU A 97 -7.94 11.13 -11.54
C GLU A 97 -9.37 11.05 -12.09
N MET A 98 -10.19 10.13 -11.58
CA MET A 98 -11.58 10.02 -11.98
C MET A 98 -12.43 11.22 -11.55
N ASN A 99 -12.19 11.80 -10.37
CA ASN A 99 -12.90 13.01 -9.94
C ASN A 99 -12.53 14.23 -10.80
N GLU A 100 -11.31 14.28 -11.32
CA GLU A 100 -10.88 15.34 -12.25
C GLU A 100 -11.53 15.17 -13.64
N LYS A 101 -11.65 13.92 -14.14
CA LYS A 101 -12.25 13.64 -15.46
C LYS A 101 -13.77 13.71 -15.47
N VAL A 102 -14.40 13.11 -14.46
CA VAL A 102 -15.86 13.00 -14.33
C VAL A 102 -16.21 13.29 -12.86
N PRO A 103 -16.52 14.54 -12.50
CA PRO A 103 -16.87 14.88 -11.13
C PRO A 103 -18.20 14.20 -10.73
N PRO A 104 -18.35 13.77 -9.47
CA PRO A 104 -19.62 13.22 -8.99
C PRO A 104 -20.72 14.27 -9.02
N THR A 105 -21.85 13.92 -9.62
CA THR A 105 -23.10 14.68 -9.61
C THR A 105 -23.92 14.37 -8.36
N ASP A 106 -24.81 15.28 -7.98
CA ASP A 106 -25.78 15.03 -6.91
C ASP A 106 -26.76 13.90 -7.27
N TRP A 107 -27.24 13.21 -6.24
CA TRP A 107 -28.14 12.07 -6.39
C TRP A 107 -29.45 12.45 -7.09
N GLU A 108 -30.04 13.59 -6.75
CA GLU A 108 -31.31 14.06 -7.28
C GLU A 108 -31.21 14.31 -8.80
N ASN A 109 -30.16 15.01 -9.22
CA ASN A 109 -29.87 15.28 -10.63
C ASN A 109 -29.66 13.98 -11.41
N PHE A 110 -28.94 13.01 -10.82
CA PHE A 110 -28.77 11.70 -11.43
C PHE A 110 -30.10 10.97 -11.65
N VAL A 111 -30.98 10.99 -10.64
CA VAL A 111 -32.27 10.29 -10.70
C VAL A 111 -33.17 10.88 -11.79
N GLU A 112 -33.23 12.20 -11.91
CA GLU A 112 -34.10 12.87 -12.88
C GLU A 112 -33.59 12.75 -14.31
N GLU A 113 -32.29 12.95 -14.52
CA GLU A 113 -31.74 13.03 -15.87
C GLU A 113 -31.46 11.65 -16.49
N TYR A 114 -30.99 10.69 -15.70
CA TYR A 114 -30.52 9.39 -16.22
C TYR A 114 -31.42 8.23 -15.82
N LEU A 115 -31.77 8.15 -14.53
CA LEU A 115 -32.55 7.02 -14.02
C LEU A 115 -33.99 7.07 -14.53
N ALA A 116 -34.64 8.24 -14.49
CA ALA A 116 -36.00 8.43 -15.00
C ALA A 116 -36.07 8.30 -16.54
N ALA A 117 -35.00 8.67 -17.24
CA ALA A 117 -34.90 8.47 -18.68
C ALA A 117 -34.65 7.01 -19.09
N GLY A 118 -34.39 6.11 -18.13
CA GLY A 118 -34.14 4.69 -18.40
C GLY A 118 -32.84 4.42 -19.18
N ARG A 119 -31.89 5.36 -19.18
CA ARG A 119 -30.63 5.26 -19.95
C ARG A 119 -29.54 4.46 -19.25
N VAL A 120 -29.79 4.05 -18.00
CA VAL A 120 -28.80 3.38 -17.15
C VAL A 120 -28.68 1.90 -17.51
N LYS A 121 -27.47 1.47 -17.86
CA LYS A 121 -27.15 0.07 -18.17
C LYS A 121 -26.57 -0.66 -16.96
N SER A 122 -25.61 -0.04 -16.27
CA SER A 122 -24.96 -0.64 -15.10
C SER A 122 -24.52 0.43 -14.12
N ILE A 123 -24.61 0.12 -12.84
CA ILE A 123 -24.15 0.95 -11.73
C ILE A 123 -23.14 0.13 -10.94
N VAL A 124 -21.95 0.68 -10.74
CA VAL A 124 -20.89 0.11 -9.91
C VAL A 124 -20.69 1.03 -8.71
N PHE A 125 -21.14 0.59 -7.54
CA PHE A 125 -20.98 1.36 -6.31
C PHE A 125 -19.63 1.09 -5.67
N GLN A 126 -18.92 2.13 -5.26
CA GLN A 126 -17.65 2.06 -4.53
C GLN A 126 -17.84 2.54 -3.09
N PRO A 127 -18.11 1.64 -2.13
CA PRO A 127 -18.41 2.04 -0.75
C PRO A 127 -17.27 2.83 -0.09
N SER A 128 -16.02 2.52 -0.41
CA SER A 128 -14.84 3.18 0.18
C SER A 128 -14.72 4.66 -0.16
N PHE A 129 -15.42 5.12 -1.20
CA PHE A 129 -15.39 6.51 -1.65
C PHE A 129 -16.78 7.15 -1.70
N GLU A 130 -17.83 6.43 -1.30
CA GLU A 130 -19.22 6.92 -1.30
C GLU A 130 -19.66 7.44 -2.68
N VAL A 131 -19.14 6.85 -3.75
CA VAL A 131 -19.43 7.22 -5.13
C VAL A 131 -19.90 6.00 -5.91
N ALA A 132 -20.90 6.22 -6.75
CA ALA A 132 -21.37 5.25 -7.72
C ALA A 132 -20.96 5.67 -9.13
N ASP A 133 -20.37 4.73 -9.85
CA ASP A 133 -20.00 4.87 -11.25
C ASP A 133 -21.13 4.31 -12.12
N VAL A 134 -21.61 5.09 -13.07
CA VAL A 134 -22.75 4.75 -13.92
C VAL A 134 -22.32 4.63 -15.38
N TYR A 135 -22.75 3.55 -16.01
CA TYR A 135 -22.57 3.27 -17.41
C TYR A 135 -23.92 3.33 -18.12
N LEU A 136 -24.00 4.14 -19.16
CA LEU A 136 -25.23 4.37 -19.92
C LEU A 136 -25.29 3.45 -21.15
N PHE A 137 -26.50 3.23 -21.67
CA PHE A 137 -26.68 2.63 -22.99
C PHE A 137 -26.12 3.56 -24.08
N PRO A 138 -25.49 3.02 -25.14
CA PRO A 138 -25.18 3.82 -26.33
C PRO A 138 -26.43 4.50 -26.83
N THR A 139 -26.35 5.79 -27.11
CA THR A 139 -27.45 6.53 -27.75
C THR A 139 -27.16 6.86 -29.22
N THR A 140 -25.92 6.67 -29.69
CA THR A 140 -25.46 7.02 -31.05
C THR A 140 -24.62 5.90 -31.70
N GLU A 141 -24.72 5.72 -33.02
CA GLU A 141 -24.00 4.67 -33.79
C GLU A 141 -22.47 4.84 -33.75
N ASP A 142 -21.96 6.07 -33.64
CA ASP A 142 -20.53 6.34 -33.53
C ASP A 142 -19.95 5.85 -32.18
N GLU A 143 -20.73 5.91 -31.10
CA GLU A 143 -20.35 5.29 -29.83
C GLU A 143 -20.28 3.76 -29.95
N GLU A 144 -21.13 3.15 -30.78
CA GLU A 144 -21.09 1.71 -31.03
C GLU A 144 -19.84 1.30 -31.81
N ARG A 145 -19.43 2.10 -32.81
CA ARG A 145 -18.16 1.89 -33.54
C ARG A 145 -16.96 2.01 -32.62
N THR A 146 -16.94 3.01 -31.75
CA THR A 146 -15.88 3.19 -30.75
C THR A 146 -15.87 2.03 -29.75
N LYS A 147 -17.05 1.50 -29.37
CA LYS A 147 -17.20 0.28 -28.54
C LYS A 147 -16.69 -0.97 -29.24
N ALA A 148 -16.91 -1.11 -30.54
CA ALA A 148 -16.41 -2.22 -31.34
C ALA A 148 -14.88 -2.18 -31.48
N GLN A 149 -14.29 -1.02 -31.71
CA GLN A 149 -12.83 -0.83 -31.74
C GLN A 149 -12.19 -1.11 -30.37
N HIS A 150 -12.80 -0.63 -29.28
CA HIS A 150 -12.35 -0.99 -27.94
C HIS A 150 -12.49 -2.49 -27.66
N ARG A 151 -13.52 -3.17 -28.19
CA ARG A 151 -13.64 -4.64 -28.10
C ARG A 151 -12.51 -5.37 -28.81
N PHE A 152 -12.06 -4.89 -29.95
CA PHE A 152 -10.91 -5.47 -30.65
C PHE A 152 -9.62 -5.35 -29.83
N LEU A 153 -9.40 -4.19 -29.18
CA LEU A 153 -8.26 -3.98 -28.27
C LEU A 153 -8.37 -4.77 -26.95
N LYS A 154 -9.55 -5.31 -26.60
CA LYS A 154 -9.76 -6.15 -25.39
C LYS A 154 -9.21 -7.55 -25.53
N THR A 155 -9.05 -8.09 -26.74
CA THR A 155 -8.45 -9.43 -26.95
C THR A 155 -7.02 -9.50 -26.38
N PHE A 156 -6.34 -8.36 -26.26
CA PHE A 156 -4.98 -8.25 -25.73
C PHE A 156 -4.91 -7.75 -24.27
N ARG A 157 -6.04 -7.42 -23.63
CA ARG A 157 -6.09 -6.98 -22.21
C ARG A 157 -6.93 -7.94 -21.38
N ALA A 158 -6.27 -8.80 -20.60
CA ALA A 158 -6.90 -9.67 -19.62
C ALA A 158 -7.44 -8.87 -18.41
N GLY A 159 -8.60 -8.23 -18.56
CA GLY A 159 -9.27 -7.49 -17.49
C GLY A 159 -10.80 -7.47 -17.68
N PRO A 160 -11.60 -7.39 -16.60
CA PRO A 160 -13.06 -7.30 -16.70
C PRO A 160 -13.47 -6.07 -17.52
N GLU A 161 -14.42 -6.26 -18.44
CA GLU A 161 -14.85 -5.29 -19.46
C GLU A 161 -15.27 -3.91 -18.91
N LYS A 162 -15.62 -3.84 -17.62
CA LYS A 162 -16.24 -2.69 -16.95
C LYS A 162 -15.25 -1.67 -16.40
N PHE A 163 -13.98 -2.05 -16.21
CA PHE A 163 -12.94 -1.15 -15.67
C PHE A 163 -12.03 -0.55 -16.75
N THR A 164 -12.22 -0.94 -18.00
CA THR A 164 -11.42 -0.41 -19.13
C THR A 164 -11.94 0.90 -19.70
N ARG A 165 -13.20 1.26 -19.41
CA ARG A 165 -13.82 2.52 -19.83
C ARG A 165 -14.03 3.39 -18.60
N PRO A 166 -13.75 4.71 -18.65
CA PRO A 166 -14.27 5.60 -17.61
C PRO A 166 -15.81 5.53 -17.56
N PRO A 167 -16.43 5.63 -16.39
CA PRO A 167 -17.87 5.82 -16.27
C PRO A 167 -18.36 7.04 -17.05
N ASP A 168 -19.60 6.96 -17.50
CA ASP A 168 -20.27 8.03 -18.24
C ASP A 168 -20.75 9.12 -17.28
N VAL A 169 -21.31 8.70 -16.14
CA VAL A 169 -21.80 9.58 -15.08
C VAL A 169 -21.35 9.01 -13.75
N ARG A 170 -21.10 9.88 -12.77
CA ARG A 170 -20.81 9.46 -11.40
C ARG A 170 -21.73 10.23 -10.48
N PHE A 171 -22.18 9.61 -9.39
CA PHE A 171 -22.94 10.31 -8.37
C PHE A 171 -22.42 9.99 -6.98
N ALA A 172 -22.48 10.97 -6.09
CA ALA A 172 -22.18 10.78 -4.67
C ALA A 172 -23.39 10.16 -3.96
N PHE A 173 -23.14 9.16 -3.12
CA PHE A 173 -24.17 8.55 -2.28
C PHE A 173 -23.60 8.17 -0.92
N TYR A 174 -24.06 8.87 0.11
CA TYR A 174 -23.68 8.67 1.50
C TYR A 174 -24.55 7.57 2.11
N GLY A 175 -24.09 6.33 2.04
CA GLY A 175 -24.82 5.20 2.63
C GLY A 175 -24.21 3.84 2.33
N SER A 176 -24.81 2.80 2.92
CA SER A 176 -24.40 1.42 2.68
C SER A 176 -24.84 0.96 1.27
N PRO A 177 -24.16 -0.04 0.66
CA PRO A 177 -24.58 -0.59 -0.63
C PRO A 177 -26.02 -1.10 -0.61
N GLU A 178 -26.46 -1.65 0.52
CA GLU A 178 -27.82 -2.14 0.73
C GLU A 178 -28.84 -1.00 0.76
N GLN A 179 -28.48 0.14 1.36
CA GLN A 179 -29.31 1.34 1.36
C GLN A 179 -29.45 1.88 -0.06
N LEU A 180 -28.36 1.95 -0.82
CA LEU A 180 -28.41 2.39 -2.22
C LEU A 180 -29.33 1.49 -3.06
N GLN A 181 -29.23 0.17 -2.90
CA GLN A 181 -30.07 -0.78 -3.61
C GLN A 181 -31.56 -0.64 -3.24
N LYS A 182 -31.86 -0.40 -1.96
CA LYS A 182 -33.22 -0.11 -1.48
C LYS A 182 -33.76 1.20 -2.04
N VAL A 183 -32.95 2.26 -2.06
CA VAL A 183 -33.35 3.56 -2.61
C VAL A 183 -33.60 3.45 -4.12
N LEU A 184 -32.71 2.80 -4.86
CA LEU A 184 -32.87 2.55 -6.30
C LEU A 184 -34.14 1.76 -6.60
N SER A 185 -34.39 0.66 -5.89
CA SER A 185 -35.61 -0.14 -6.09
C SER A 185 -36.89 0.61 -5.70
N THR A 186 -36.82 1.47 -4.68
CA THR A 186 -37.94 2.33 -4.26
C THR A 186 -38.27 3.37 -5.33
N GLU A 187 -37.26 4.06 -5.88
CA GLU A 187 -37.45 5.05 -6.94
C GLU A 187 -37.98 4.42 -8.24
N LEU A 188 -37.46 3.25 -8.62
CA LEU A 188 -38.00 2.50 -9.76
C LEU A 188 -39.47 2.13 -9.57
N ARG A 189 -39.86 1.68 -8.37
CA ARG A 189 -41.24 1.33 -8.04
C ARG A 189 -42.15 2.54 -8.02
N LYS A 190 -41.73 3.64 -7.40
CA LYS A 190 -42.47 4.91 -7.33
C LYS A 190 -42.79 5.45 -8.72
N ARG A 191 -41.84 5.34 -9.65
CA ARG A 191 -41.97 5.85 -11.01
C ARG A 191 -42.49 4.81 -12.02
N LYS A 192 -42.84 3.59 -11.56
CA LYS A 192 -43.35 2.47 -12.38
C LYS A 192 -42.44 2.07 -13.55
N PHE A 193 -41.12 2.25 -13.41
CA PHE A 193 -40.17 1.88 -14.46
C PHE A 193 -39.75 0.42 -14.35
N LYS A 194 -39.73 -0.29 -15.48
CA LYS A 194 -39.13 -1.62 -15.61
C LYS A 194 -37.69 -1.53 -16.14
N ALA A 195 -36.87 -0.64 -15.57
CA ALA A 195 -35.47 -0.56 -15.96
C ALA A 195 -34.72 -1.78 -15.41
N GLN A 196 -34.09 -2.56 -16.29
CA GLN A 196 -33.16 -3.62 -15.90
C GLN A 196 -31.73 -3.07 -16.05
N PHE A 197 -31.11 -2.75 -14.92
CA PHE A 197 -29.69 -2.42 -14.88
C PHE A 197 -28.93 -3.39 -13.98
N ASN A 198 -27.65 -3.59 -14.28
CA ASN A 198 -26.78 -4.41 -13.46
C ASN A 198 -26.16 -3.56 -12.33
N PHE A 199 -26.44 -3.93 -11.08
CA PHE A 199 -25.87 -3.30 -9.89
C PHE A 199 -24.75 -4.16 -9.31
N GLU A 200 -23.55 -3.60 -9.22
CA GLU A 200 -22.38 -4.25 -8.64
C GLU A 200 -21.77 -3.40 -7.53
N VAL A 201 -21.23 -4.07 -6.52
CA VAL A 201 -20.52 -3.43 -5.42
C VAL A 201 -19.03 -3.72 -5.59
N ASN A 202 -18.25 -2.66 -5.81
CA ASN A 202 -16.80 -2.72 -5.86
C ASN A 202 -16.24 -2.36 -4.48
N SER A 203 -16.29 -3.32 -3.56
CA SER A 203 -15.67 -3.20 -2.24
C SER A 203 -14.15 -3.33 -2.31
N PHE A 204 -13.47 -2.69 -1.38
CA PHE A 204 -12.05 -2.93 -1.10
C PHE A 204 -11.93 -3.78 0.18
N PRO A 205 -11.04 -4.78 0.20
CA PRO A 205 -10.32 -5.35 -0.93
C PRO A 205 -11.26 -6.15 -1.85
N SER A 206 -11.08 -6.04 -3.16
CA SER A 206 -11.75 -6.91 -4.12
C SER A 206 -11.26 -8.36 -3.95
N SER A 207 -12.01 -9.36 -4.43
CA SER A 207 -11.61 -10.77 -4.29
C SER A 207 -10.22 -11.07 -4.85
N ARG A 208 -9.81 -10.37 -5.92
CA ARG A 208 -8.47 -10.49 -6.51
C ARG A 208 -7.40 -9.87 -5.63
N GLU A 209 -7.65 -8.67 -5.10
CA GLU A 209 -6.75 -8.00 -4.15
C GLU A 209 -6.63 -8.81 -2.87
N LEU A 210 -7.74 -9.33 -2.34
CA LEU A 210 -7.77 -10.18 -1.16
C LEU A 210 -6.97 -11.48 -1.38
N ALA A 211 -7.17 -12.16 -2.51
CA ALA A 211 -6.39 -13.35 -2.84
C ALA A 211 -4.89 -13.04 -2.91
N PHE A 212 -4.52 -11.92 -3.53
CA PHE A 212 -3.13 -11.47 -3.60
C PHE A 212 -2.56 -11.12 -2.22
N ILE A 213 -3.34 -10.45 -1.36
CA ILE A 213 -2.99 -10.17 0.04
C ILE A 213 -2.75 -11.48 0.79
N ILE A 214 -3.66 -12.45 0.70
CA ILE A 214 -3.54 -13.75 1.38
C ILE A 214 -2.29 -14.50 0.90
N ILE A 215 -2.10 -14.64 -0.42
CA ILE A 215 -0.96 -15.36 -0.99
C ILE A 215 0.37 -14.70 -0.58
N SER A 216 0.47 -13.37 -0.69
CA SER A 216 1.68 -12.64 -0.29
C SER A 216 1.97 -12.75 1.20
N THR A 217 0.93 -12.77 2.04
CA THR A 217 1.07 -12.97 3.49
C THR A 217 1.54 -14.38 3.82
N LEU A 218 0.93 -15.41 3.21
CA LEU A 218 1.34 -16.80 3.38
C LEU A 218 2.77 -17.04 2.90
N PHE A 219 3.13 -16.47 1.75
CA PHE A 219 4.51 -16.55 1.25
C PHE A 219 5.51 -15.91 2.20
N THR A 220 5.18 -14.73 2.75
CA THR A 220 6.04 -14.03 3.71
C THR A 220 6.20 -14.85 4.99
N LEU A 221 5.10 -15.41 5.52
CA LEU A 221 5.12 -16.27 6.69
C LEU A 221 5.90 -17.57 6.45
N ALA A 222 5.73 -18.21 5.29
CA ALA A 222 6.48 -19.40 4.92
C ALA A 222 7.98 -19.10 4.73
N ALA A 223 8.34 -17.99 4.09
CA ALA A 223 9.73 -17.60 3.87
C ALA A 223 10.45 -17.25 5.19
N VAL A 224 9.74 -16.71 6.18
CA VAL A 224 10.26 -16.45 7.52
C VAL A 224 10.25 -17.73 8.37
N GLY A 225 9.21 -18.55 8.27
CA GLY A 225 9.00 -19.76 9.06
C GLY A 225 9.88 -20.95 8.65
N LEU A 226 10.11 -21.15 7.34
CA LEU A 226 11.01 -22.17 6.78
C LEU A 226 12.49 -21.86 7.04
N LYS A 227 12.81 -20.68 7.57
CA LYS A 227 14.18 -20.27 7.93
C LYS A 227 14.49 -20.38 9.43
N LYS A 228 13.62 -21.05 10.20
CA LYS A 228 13.99 -21.53 11.54
C LYS A 228 14.91 -22.73 11.42
#